data_AF-A0A5C7AZB6-F1
#
_entry.id   AF-A0A5C7AZB6-F1
#
_cell.length_a   1.000
_cell.length_b   1.000
_cell.length_c   1.000
_cell.angle_alpha   90.00
_cell.angle_beta   90.00
_cell.angle_gamma   90.00
#
_symmetry.space_group_name_H-M   'P 1'
#
loop_
_entity.id
_entity.type
_entity.pdbx_description
1 polymer ?
#
loop_
_entity_poly.entity_id
_entity_poly.type
_entity_poly.pdbx_seq_one_letter_code
_entity_poly.pdbx_strand_id
1 'polypeptide(L)'
;MLQILEQTENNIIATKASGKLTEVDYKKLLPLLKNALDKHSKIRWYFEMVDFEGWELKAFWEDVKFDAKHANDFDKVAMVGEKKWEKKMSDLMGFFTSAKVKYFDISDKEAALKWIKK
;
A
#
# COMPACT_ATOMS: atom_id res chain seq x y z
N MET A 1 -7.91 7.96 -7.89
CA MET A 1 -8.36 6.71 -8.53
C MET A 1 -7.43 5.57 -8.18
N LEU A 2 -8.00 4.45 -7.72
CA LEU A 2 -7.29 3.22 -7.40
C LEU A 2 -7.56 2.13 -8.44
N GLN A 3 -6.49 1.44 -8.85
CA GLN A 3 -6.51 0.29 -9.73
C GLN A 3 -5.80 -0.89 -9.05
N ILE A 4 -6.34 -2.09 -9.23
CA ILE A 4 -5.71 -3.34 -8.83
C ILE A 4 -4.91 -3.84 -10.03
N LEU A 5 -3.66 -4.18 -9.81
CA LEU A 5 -2.75 -4.64 -10.84
C LEU A 5 -2.77 -6.17 -10.95
N GLU A 6 -2.47 -6.68 -12.14
CA GLU A 6 -2.37 -8.11 -12.45
C GLU A 6 -1.27 -8.84 -11.64
N GLN A 7 -0.30 -8.10 -11.10
CA GLN A 7 0.74 -8.63 -10.22
C GLN A 7 0.23 -9.00 -8.82
N THR A 8 -1.07 -8.81 -8.57
CA THR A 8 -1.77 -9.31 -7.37
C THR A 8 -1.87 -10.83 -7.47
N GLU A 9 -1.14 -11.53 -6.62
CA GLU A 9 -1.03 -12.99 -6.65
C GLU A 9 -0.71 -13.53 -5.26
N ASN A 10 -1.40 -14.59 -4.83
CA ASN A 10 -1.23 -15.22 -3.51
C ASN A 10 -1.35 -14.17 -2.37
N ASN A 11 -0.28 -14.00 -1.59
CA ASN A 11 -0.21 -13.04 -0.49
C ASN A 11 0.30 -11.65 -0.93
N ILE A 12 0.54 -11.42 -2.22
CA ILE A 12 0.95 -10.12 -2.77
C ILE A 12 -0.27 -9.40 -3.30
N ILE A 13 -0.52 -8.22 -2.76
CA ILE A 13 -1.50 -7.27 -3.26
C ILE A 13 -0.76 -6.19 -4.03
N ALA A 14 -1.10 -5.97 -5.31
CA ALA A 14 -0.49 -4.93 -6.12
C ALA A 14 -1.55 -3.90 -6.53
N THR A 15 -1.36 -2.65 -6.11
CA THR A 15 -2.28 -1.56 -6.44
C THR A 15 -1.56 -0.35 -7.00
N LYS A 16 -2.26 0.40 -7.85
CA LYS A 16 -1.82 1.65 -8.43
C LYS A 16 -2.81 2.75 -8.08
N ALA A 17 -2.30 3.87 -7.60
CA ALA A 17 -3.05 5.08 -7.31
C ALA A 17 -2.61 6.20 -8.26
N SER A 18 -3.59 6.94 -8.76
CA SER A 18 -3.39 8.16 -9.52
C SER A 18 -4.35 9.28 -9.12
N GLY A 19 -3.90 10.53 -9.28
CA GLY A 19 -4.62 11.71 -8.83
C GLY A 19 -4.86 11.69 -7.32
N LYS A 20 -6.04 12.12 -6.89
CA LYS A 20 -6.47 12.08 -5.50
C LYS A 20 -7.23 10.78 -5.18
N LEU A 21 -6.87 10.09 -4.11
CA LEU A 21 -7.64 8.97 -3.58
C LEU A 21 -8.84 9.49 -2.77
N THR A 22 -10.02 9.00 -3.12
CA THR A 22 -11.32 9.38 -2.52
C THR A 22 -11.92 8.22 -1.74
N GLU A 23 -13.04 8.45 -1.05
CA GLU A 23 -13.78 7.43 -0.29
C GLU A 23 -14.08 6.16 -1.12
N VAL A 24 -14.40 6.34 -2.40
CA VAL A 24 -14.74 5.22 -3.31
C VAL A 24 -13.53 4.32 -3.54
N ASP A 25 -12.33 4.91 -3.63
CA ASP A 25 -11.09 4.16 -3.76
C ASP A 25 -10.78 3.37 -2.48
N TYR A 26 -11.03 3.96 -1.31
CA TYR A 26 -10.86 3.27 -0.02
C TYR A 26 -11.83 2.10 0.14
N LYS A 27 -13.10 2.26 -0.23
CA LYS A 27 -14.09 1.18 -0.19
C LYS A 27 -13.72 -0.02 -1.07
N LYS A 28 -12.80 0.15 -2.03
CA LYS A 28 -12.21 -0.95 -2.81
C LYS A 28 -10.95 -1.52 -2.16
N LEU A 29 -10.06 -0.67 -1.64
CA LEU A 29 -8.79 -1.08 -1.05
C LEU A 29 -8.97 -1.90 0.23
N LEU A 30 -9.83 -1.44 1.14
CA LEU A 30 -9.93 -2.02 2.48
C LEU A 30 -10.45 -3.46 2.48
N PRO A 31 -11.55 -3.79 1.79
CA PRO A 31 -12.03 -5.17 1.75
C PRO A 31 -11.02 -6.09 1.08
N LEU A 32 -10.26 -5.59 0.11
CA LEU A 32 -9.23 -6.36 -0.59
C LEU A 32 -8.07 -6.72 0.34
N LEU A 33 -7.55 -5.74 1.08
CA LEU A 33 -6.51 -5.97 2.09
C LEU A 33 -7.02 -6.91 3.19
N LYS A 34 -8.23 -6.67 3.71
CA LYS A 34 -8.82 -7.50 4.76
C LYS A 34 -9.01 -8.96 4.33
N ASN A 35 -9.55 -9.19 3.13
CA ASN A 35 -9.74 -10.55 2.60
C ASN A 35 -8.40 -11.27 2.39
N ALA A 36 -7.35 -10.54 2.01
CA ALA A 36 -6.02 -11.11 1.89
C ALA A 36 -5.44 -11.51 3.26
N LEU A 37 -5.67 -10.67 4.28
CA LEU A 37 -5.26 -10.91 5.68
C LEU A 37 -6.02 -12.07 6.32
N ASP A 38 -7.31 -12.22 6.03
CA ASP A 38 -8.11 -13.36 6.51
C ASP A 38 -7.62 -14.69 5.90
N LYS A 39 -7.05 -14.66 4.68
CA LYS A 39 -6.55 -15.84 3.96
C LYS A 39 -5.09 -16.16 4.24
N HIS A 40 -4.28 -15.15 4.54
CA HIS A 40 -2.84 -15.27 4.72
C HIS A 40 -2.42 -14.60 6.02
N SER A 41 -1.66 -15.32 6.85
CA SER A 41 -1.12 -14.78 8.09
C SER A 41 -0.22 -13.57 7.90
N LYS A 42 0.43 -13.46 6.73
CA LYS A 42 1.16 -12.27 6.31
C LYS A 42 0.96 -11.95 4.84
N ILE A 43 0.63 -10.70 4.56
CA ILE A 43 0.51 -10.17 3.21
C ILE A 43 1.65 -9.22 2.86
N ARG A 44 1.83 -9.01 1.57
CA ARG A 44 2.81 -8.08 1.02
C ARG A 44 2.07 -7.11 0.12
N TRP A 45 2.38 -5.83 0.24
CA TRP A 45 1.67 -4.81 -0.50
C TRP A 45 2.62 -4.02 -1.41
N TYR A 46 2.37 -4.08 -2.71
CA TYR A 46 2.98 -3.21 -3.70
C TYR A 46 2.02 -2.05 -3.99
N PHE A 47 2.48 -0.83 -3.78
CA PHE A 47 1.71 0.40 -3.98
C PHE A 47 2.44 1.35 -4.92
N GLU A 48 1.91 1.48 -6.13
CA GLU A 48 2.42 2.38 -7.17
C GLU A 48 1.63 3.70 -7.18
N MET A 49 2.33 4.82 -7.19
CA MET A 49 1.80 6.17 -7.15
C MET A 49 2.24 6.90 -8.42
N VAL A 50 1.32 7.07 -9.38
CA VAL A 50 1.57 7.77 -10.66
C VAL A 50 0.68 8.99 -10.72
N ASP A 51 1.27 10.17 -10.87
CA ASP A 51 0.55 11.45 -10.80
C ASP A 51 -0.29 11.56 -9.52
N PHE A 52 0.26 11.04 -8.41
CA PHE A 52 -0.45 10.98 -7.14
C PHE A 52 -0.43 12.34 -6.46
N GLU A 53 -1.62 12.86 -6.15
CA GLU A 53 -1.85 14.16 -5.52
C GLU A 53 -2.11 14.04 -4.02
N GLY A 54 -2.37 12.82 -3.53
CA GLY A 54 -2.62 12.52 -2.13
C GLY A 54 -4.00 11.92 -1.90
N TRP A 55 -4.46 12.03 -0.66
CA TRP A 55 -5.72 11.46 -0.21
C TRP A 55 -6.59 12.52 0.44
N GLU A 56 -7.88 12.45 0.13
CA GLU A 56 -8.88 13.37 0.65
C GLU A 56 -9.22 13.10 2.12
N LEU A 57 -9.23 11.84 2.52
CA LEU A 57 -9.73 11.42 3.81
C LEU A 57 -8.58 10.90 4.68
N LYS A 58 -7.86 11.82 5.33
CA LYS A 58 -6.93 11.45 6.41
C LYS A 58 -7.64 10.67 7.52
N ALA A 59 -8.89 11.05 7.84
CA ALA A 59 -9.72 10.34 8.80
C ALA A 59 -10.00 8.89 8.38
N PHE A 60 -10.12 8.59 7.07
CA PHE A 60 -10.22 7.20 6.63
C PHE A 60 -8.97 6.43 7.00
N TRP A 61 -7.76 6.99 6.84
CA TRP A 61 -6.54 6.34 7.31
C TRP A 61 -6.49 6.18 8.83
N GLU A 62 -7.10 7.09 9.59
CA GLU A 62 -7.19 7.00 11.04
C GLU A 62 -8.18 5.94 11.53
N ASP A 63 -9.32 5.78 10.84
CA ASP A 63 -10.30 4.71 11.09
C ASP A 63 -9.80 3.36 10.53
N VAL A 64 -9.01 3.42 9.46
CA VAL A 64 -8.25 2.31 8.88
C VAL A 64 -6.96 2.07 9.63
N LYS A 65 -6.66 2.76 10.76
CA LYS A 65 -5.69 2.24 11.74
C LYS A 65 -6.16 0.85 12.08
N PHE A 66 -5.62 -0.08 11.29
CA PHE A 66 -6.01 -1.45 11.18
C PHE A 66 -5.92 -1.90 12.61
N ASP A 67 -7.09 -2.20 13.18
CA ASP A 67 -7.28 -2.58 14.57
C ASP A 67 -5.99 -3.25 15.05
N ALA A 68 -5.28 -2.68 16.04
CA ALA A 68 -3.83 -2.86 16.28
C ALA A 68 -3.32 -4.33 16.24
N LYS A 69 -4.25 -5.28 16.32
CA LYS A 69 -4.17 -6.69 15.91
C LYS A 69 -3.53 -6.95 14.55
N HIS A 70 -3.72 -6.10 13.53
CA HIS A 70 -3.28 -6.38 12.15
C HIS A 70 -2.00 -5.65 11.72
N ALA A 71 -1.46 -4.77 12.57
CA ALA A 71 -0.21 -4.05 12.27
C ALA A 71 0.98 -4.99 12.02
N ASN A 72 0.91 -6.23 12.53
CA ASN A 72 1.90 -7.31 12.36
C ASN A 72 1.67 -8.22 11.14
N ASP A 73 0.60 -8.00 10.40
CA ASP A 73 0.19 -8.91 9.32
C ASP A 73 0.74 -8.49 7.95
N PHE A 74 1.42 -7.34 7.87
CA PHE A 74 2.18 -6.96 6.68
C PHE A 74 3.63 -7.43 6.84
N ASP A 75 4.10 -8.29 5.92
CA ASP A 75 5.51 -8.71 5.85
C ASP A 75 6.38 -7.64 5.18
N LYS A 76 5.91 -7.16 4.03
CA LYS A 76 6.62 -6.18 3.20
C LYS A 76 5.67 -5.18 2.55
N VAL A 77 6.10 -3.93 2.45
CA VAL A 77 5.42 -2.90 1.68
C VAL A 77 6.41 -2.24 0.73
N ALA A 78 6.16 -2.35 -0.57
CA ALA A 78 6.91 -1.66 -1.61
C ALA A 78 6.11 -0.45 -2.07
N MET A 79 6.71 0.73 -1.93
CA MET A 79 6.11 1.98 -2.38
C MET A 79 6.88 2.50 -3.57
N VAL A 80 6.17 2.78 -4.66
CA VAL A 80 6.77 3.20 -5.92
C VAL A 80 6.16 4.53 -6.32
N GLY A 81 6.96 5.58 -6.51
CA GLY A 81 6.40 6.87 -6.93
C GLY A 81 7.43 7.99 -7.04
N GLU A 82 6.95 9.24 -6.94
CA GLU A 82 7.79 10.43 -6.94
C GLU A 82 8.35 10.76 -5.54
N LYS A 83 9.64 11.15 -5.45
CA LYS A 83 10.37 11.41 -4.18
C LYS A 83 9.64 12.26 -3.15
N LYS A 84 8.75 13.17 -3.58
CA LYS A 84 7.91 14.00 -2.68
C LYS A 84 7.05 13.17 -1.73
N TRP A 85 6.72 11.93 -2.11
CA TRP A 85 5.94 10.99 -1.32
C TRP A 85 6.78 10.13 -0.38
N GLU A 86 8.07 9.93 -0.67
CA GLU A 86 8.97 9.09 0.14
C GLU A 86 8.91 9.43 1.63
N LYS A 87 9.12 10.71 1.96
CA LYS A 87 9.10 11.18 3.35
C LYS A 87 7.72 11.06 3.98
N LYS A 88 6.68 11.55 3.29
CA LYS A 88 5.29 11.51 3.78
C LYS A 88 4.81 10.08 4.06
N MET A 89 5.20 9.13 3.22
CA MET A 89 4.79 7.74 3.36
C MET A 89 5.63 6.99 4.39
N SER A 90 6.92 7.31 4.52
CA SER A 90 7.79 6.75 5.56
C SER A 90 7.27 7.09 6.95
N ASP A 91 6.87 8.34 7.17
CA ASP A 91 6.28 8.79 8.43
C ASP A 91 4.95 8.08 8.69
N LEU A 92 4.06 8.00 7.69
CA LEU A 92 2.76 7.32 7.84
C LEU A 92 2.91 5.82 8.17
N MET A 93 3.79 5.13 7.46
CA MET A 93 3.95 3.68 7.61
C MET A 93 4.63 3.28 8.92
N GLY A 94 5.56 4.09 9.43
CA GLY A 94 6.19 3.86 10.73
C GLY A 94 5.19 3.81 11.89
N PHE A 95 4.05 4.50 11.77
CA PHE A 95 2.95 4.42 12.73
C PHE A 95 1.95 3.30 12.45
N PHE A 96 1.91 2.78 11.21
CA PHE A 96 0.83 1.93 10.72
C PHE A 96 1.17 0.44 10.74
N THR A 97 2.44 0.07 10.59
CA THR A 97 2.84 -1.33 10.47
C THR A 97 4.27 -1.59 10.94
N SER A 98 4.52 -2.81 11.44
CA SER A 98 5.87 -3.32 11.68
C SER A 98 6.54 -3.92 10.43
N ALA A 99 5.89 -3.83 9.27
CA ALA A 99 6.38 -4.37 8.01
C ALA A 99 7.73 -3.77 7.59
N LYS A 100 8.49 -4.54 6.81
CA LYS A 100 9.62 -3.96 6.08
C LYS A 100 9.07 -3.07 4.98
N VAL A 101 9.23 -1.76 5.12
CA VAL A 101 8.81 -0.79 4.12
C VAL A 101 10.01 -0.35 3.30
N LYS A 102 9.86 -0.33 1.98
CA LYS A 102 10.88 0.21 1.08
C LYS A 102 10.26 1.08 0.01
N TYR A 103 10.86 2.24 -0.16
CA TYR A 103 10.52 3.18 -1.21
C TYR A 103 11.39 2.97 -2.45
N PHE A 104 10.80 3.17 -3.62
CA PHE A 104 11.43 3.10 -4.93
C PHE A 104 10.93 4.27 -5.78
N ASP A 105 11.81 4.80 -6.64
CA ASP A 105 11.39 5.76 -7.66
C ASP A 105 10.47 5.08 -8.69
N ILE A 106 9.59 5.84 -9.33
CA ILE A 106 8.69 5.30 -10.37
C ILE A 106 9.44 4.64 -11.52
N SER A 107 10.65 5.12 -11.84
CA SER A 107 11.53 4.50 -12.82
C SER A 107 12.03 3.10 -12.41
N ASP A 108 12.05 2.80 -11.10
CA ASP A 108 12.51 1.56 -10.51
C ASP A 108 11.37 0.56 -10.20
N LYS A 109 10.20 0.72 -10.83
CA LYS A 109 9.03 -0.14 -10.59
C LYS A 109 9.33 -1.65 -10.69
N GLU A 110 10.19 -2.05 -11.62
CA GLU A 110 10.55 -3.46 -11.78
C GLU A 110 11.40 -3.99 -10.62
N ALA A 111 12.28 -3.15 -10.07
CA ALA A 111 13.08 -3.50 -8.90
C ALA A 111 12.18 -3.67 -7.67
N ALA A 112 11.16 -2.82 -7.52
CA ALA A 112 10.15 -2.92 -6.48
C ALA A 112 9.34 -4.22 -6.58
N LEU A 113 8.87 -4.57 -7.80
CA LEU A 113 8.17 -5.83 -8.07
C LEU A 113 9.05 -7.07 -7.80
N LYS A 114 10.33 -7.02 -8.13
CA LYS A 114 11.27 -8.10 -7.78
C LYS A 114 11.48 -8.20 -6.27
N TRP A 115 11.56 -7.07 -5.57
CA TRP A 115 11.80 -7.03 -4.13
C TRP A 115 10.60 -7.53 -3.31
N ILE A 116 9.37 -7.21 -3.73
CA ILE A 116 8.15 -7.64 -3.03
C ILE A 116 7.91 -9.16 -3.16
N LYS A 117 8.42 -9.77 -4.23
CA LYS A 117 8.32 -11.23 -4.48
C LYS A 117 9.37 -12.05 -3.72
N LYS A 118 10.55 -11.48 -3.45
CA LYS A 118 11.57 -12.11 -2.59
C LYS A 118 11.11 -12.23 -1.15
#